data_AF-A0A2D9XIS6-F1
#
_entry.id   AF-A0A2D9XIS6-F1
#
_cell.length_a   1.000
_cell.length_b   1.000
_cell.length_c   1.000
_cell.angle_alpha   90.00
_cell.angle_beta   90.00
_cell.angle_gamma   90.00
#
_symmetry.space_group_name_H-M   'P 1'
#
loop_
_entity.id
_entity.type
_entity.pdbx_description
1 polymer ?
#
loop_
_entity_poly.entity_id
_entity_poly.type
_entity_poly.pdbx_seq_one_letter_code
_entity_poly.pdbx_strand_id
1 'polypeptide(L)'
;MKKFLFNLLFPLFLSAQITSFELVATWSIYDIQDVYTFSSLPDYVGEINYEVEAYKVSYLTSDANGDPIMASGAIFIPLDFTCPAPILSWQHGTVVSDSGAPSENIENSAIGIVSASHGYIVFMSDYLGLGSGEGFHNYCHAQTEASAVIDLIIEGNIFVESLGFETNGQLFLMGYSQGGHATMATVKAIESNDINLEITASAPMAGPYSMSEAQASMLNTVYPNPGYFPYVLFAYQNVYGNLYDNIGDVLKPEFDNLFEMYDGTYSMSEINEEIWSIADNIYDIDSENFTPLDMIVDDYYADYQSDESHPFRLALQENDLIDFIPESPMRLLHCNGDADVSYENAVMAYNAFAPFATEELVLLDGGNLNHSDCALVSIISAKLFFDTYANLCNPTFLNELNSNQYLVNIFDVFGRPVIKQEPNTLFFKVHSNGFVDKVILNY
;
A
#
# COMPACT_ATOMS: atom_id res chain seq x y z
N MET A 1 7.10 -38.82 -51.06
CA MET A 1 7.65 -39.21 -49.74
C MET A 1 7.82 -37.95 -48.91
N LYS A 2 7.12 -37.91 -47.77
CA LYS A 2 7.24 -37.03 -46.59
C LYS A 2 7.15 -35.50 -46.77
N LYS A 3 5.94 -34.99 -46.48
CA LYS A 3 5.70 -33.66 -45.89
C LYS A 3 6.45 -33.56 -44.56
N PHE A 4 7.23 -32.51 -44.35
CA PHE A 4 7.67 -32.11 -43.01
C PHE A 4 6.62 -31.12 -42.48
N LEU A 5 5.76 -31.59 -41.58
CA LEU A 5 5.06 -30.69 -40.66
C LEU A 5 6.06 -30.31 -39.57
N PHE A 6 6.37 -29.03 -39.49
CA PHE A 6 6.97 -28.44 -38.30
C PHE A 6 5.82 -28.19 -37.33
N ASN A 7 5.65 -29.06 -36.34
CA ASN A 7 4.81 -28.72 -35.20
C ASN A 7 5.59 -27.67 -34.39
N LEU A 8 5.15 -26.40 -34.48
CA LEU A 8 5.44 -25.44 -33.43
C LEU A 8 4.77 -25.97 -32.16
N LEU A 9 5.57 -26.45 -31.21
CA LEU A 9 5.19 -26.46 -29.81
C LEU A 9 5.05 -24.99 -29.41
N PHE A 10 3.80 -24.55 -29.20
CA PHE A 10 3.54 -23.38 -28.38
C PHE A 10 4.24 -23.59 -27.03
N PRO A 11 4.98 -22.62 -26.49
CA PRO A 11 5.29 -22.67 -25.07
C PRO A 11 3.93 -22.65 -24.37
N LEU A 12 3.66 -23.63 -23.52
CA LEU A 12 2.63 -23.44 -22.51
C LEU A 12 3.06 -22.18 -21.75
N PHE A 13 2.30 -21.11 -21.86
CA PHE A 13 2.26 -20.11 -20.81
C PHE A 13 1.92 -20.91 -19.55
N LEU A 14 2.90 -21.11 -18.68
CA LEU A 14 2.62 -21.35 -17.27
C LEU A 14 1.87 -20.09 -16.86
N SER A 15 0.55 -20.14 -16.88
CA SER A 15 -0.24 -19.19 -16.11
C SER A 15 0.31 -19.26 -14.69
N ALA A 16 0.44 -18.10 -14.05
CA ALA A 16 0.60 -18.03 -12.61
C ALA A 16 -0.36 -19.03 -11.95
N GLN A 17 0.02 -19.61 -10.83
CA GLN A 17 -0.80 -20.58 -10.13
C GLN A 17 -0.51 -20.45 -8.64
N ILE A 18 -1.53 -20.49 -7.80
CA ILE A 18 -1.32 -20.81 -6.38
C ILE A 18 -0.71 -22.22 -6.31
N THR A 19 0.55 -22.30 -5.89
CA THR A 19 1.33 -23.55 -5.84
C THR A 19 1.16 -24.29 -4.52
N SER A 20 0.85 -23.56 -3.45
CA SER A 20 0.52 -24.11 -2.13
C SER A 20 -0.38 -23.14 -1.35
N PHE A 21 -1.13 -23.67 -0.40
CA PHE A 21 -1.93 -22.89 0.53
C PHE A 21 -2.02 -23.58 1.89
N GLU A 22 -2.21 -22.78 2.93
CA GLU A 22 -2.40 -23.21 4.32
C GLU A 22 -3.52 -22.37 4.95
N LEU A 23 -4.52 -23.02 5.54
CA LEU A 23 -5.48 -22.33 6.42
C LEU A 23 -4.76 -22.03 7.74
N VAL A 24 -4.57 -20.76 8.05
CA VAL A 24 -3.79 -20.30 9.21
C VAL A 24 -4.69 -20.03 10.41
N ALA A 25 -5.82 -19.33 10.19
CA ALA A 25 -6.69 -18.89 11.27
C ALA A 25 -8.16 -18.81 10.85
N THR A 26 -9.03 -18.92 11.85
CA THR A 26 -10.47 -18.68 11.73
C THR A 26 -10.91 -17.80 12.90
N TRP A 27 -11.69 -16.75 12.64
CA TRP A 27 -12.26 -15.89 13.66
C TRP A 27 -13.79 -15.98 13.63
N SER A 28 -14.37 -16.23 14.80
CA SER A 28 -15.79 -16.01 15.01
C SER A 28 -16.11 -14.51 15.06
N ILE A 29 -17.39 -14.16 14.95
CA ILE A 29 -17.84 -12.77 15.14
C ILE A 29 -17.43 -12.18 16.51
N TYR A 30 -17.24 -13.02 17.52
CA TYR A 30 -16.82 -12.58 18.85
C TYR A 30 -15.32 -12.29 18.92
N ASP A 31 -14.49 -13.10 18.24
CA ASP A 31 -13.05 -12.85 18.14
C ASP A 31 -12.78 -11.55 17.36
N ILE A 32 -13.62 -11.25 16.37
CA ILE A 32 -13.50 -10.01 15.57
C ILE A 32 -13.88 -8.77 16.39
N GLN A 33 -14.81 -8.88 17.34
CA GLN A 33 -15.13 -7.79 18.27
C GLN A 33 -13.94 -7.41 19.16
N ASP A 34 -13.11 -8.39 19.50
CA ASP A 34 -11.86 -8.17 20.22
C ASP A 34 -10.84 -7.44 19.34
N VAL A 35 -10.74 -7.77 18.04
CA VAL A 35 -9.91 -7.03 17.07
C VAL A 35 -10.32 -5.56 17.02
N TYR A 36 -11.62 -5.26 16.94
CA TYR A 36 -12.13 -3.88 17.02
C TYR A 36 -11.64 -3.15 18.28
N THR A 37 -11.72 -3.83 19.42
CA THR A 37 -11.35 -3.26 20.73
C THR A 37 -9.85 -3.01 20.83
N PHE A 38 -9.02 -4.01 20.48
CA PHE A 38 -7.57 -3.92 20.61
C PHE A 38 -6.92 -3.02 19.58
N SER A 39 -7.49 -2.91 18.38
CA SER A 39 -7.05 -1.97 17.35
C SER A 39 -7.65 -0.57 17.50
N SER A 40 -8.42 -0.31 18.57
CA SER A 40 -9.10 0.96 18.81
C SER A 40 -9.94 1.44 17.62
N LEU A 41 -10.57 0.50 16.91
CA LEU A 41 -11.39 0.79 15.75
C LEU A 41 -12.75 1.32 16.19
N PRO A 42 -13.21 2.44 15.63
CA PRO A 42 -14.55 2.93 15.91
C PRO A 42 -15.63 2.00 15.36
N ASP A 43 -16.74 1.85 16.10
CA ASP A 43 -17.88 1.02 15.68
C ASP A 43 -18.49 1.46 14.33
N TYR A 44 -18.31 2.73 13.93
CA TYR A 44 -18.81 3.24 12.64
C TYR A 44 -18.03 2.73 11.42
N VAL A 45 -16.89 2.03 11.62
CA VAL A 45 -16.11 1.44 10.52
C VAL A 45 -16.91 0.33 9.82
N GLY A 46 -17.81 -0.34 10.54
CA GLY A 46 -18.78 -1.27 9.99
C GLY A 46 -19.26 -2.30 11.00
N GLU A 47 -20.27 -3.05 10.60
CA GLU A 47 -20.86 -4.15 11.35
C GLU A 47 -20.12 -5.46 11.05
N ILE A 48 -19.91 -6.27 12.09
CA ILE A 48 -19.30 -7.60 11.99
C ILE A 48 -20.38 -8.58 11.50
N ASN A 49 -20.40 -8.82 10.18
CA ASN A 49 -21.46 -9.61 9.54
C ASN A 49 -21.08 -11.09 9.35
N TYR A 50 -19.79 -11.39 9.28
CA TYR A 50 -19.28 -12.70 8.90
C TYR A 50 -18.15 -13.16 9.83
N GLU A 51 -18.10 -14.48 10.06
CA GLU A 51 -16.87 -15.14 10.49
C GLU A 51 -15.85 -15.09 9.35
N VAL A 52 -14.56 -15.22 9.66
CA VAL A 52 -13.48 -15.05 8.68
C VAL A 52 -12.52 -16.23 8.75
N GLU A 53 -12.14 -16.78 7.61
CA GLU A 53 -10.96 -17.63 7.45
C GLU A 53 -9.84 -16.85 6.78
N ALA A 54 -8.59 -17.11 7.19
CA ALA A 54 -7.42 -16.58 6.51
C ALA A 54 -6.46 -17.69 6.08
N TYR A 55 -6.00 -17.56 4.84
CA TYR A 55 -5.10 -18.48 4.18
C TYR A 55 -3.78 -17.78 3.89
N LYS A 56 -2.68 -18.47 4.16
CA LYS A 56 -1.38 -18.18 3.55
C LYS A 56 -1.31 -18.91 2.23
N VAL A 57 -0.83 -18.23 1.18
CA VAL A 57 -0.67 -18.80 -0.15
C VAL A 57 0.72 -18.53 -0.70
N SER A 58 1.21 -19.44 -1.54
CA SER A 58 2.37 -19.19 -2.39
C SER A 58 1.94 -19.21 -3.85
N TYR A 59 2.38 -18.24 -4.63
CA TYR A 59 2.00 -18.09 -6.03
C TYR A 59 3.20 -17.68 -6.89
N LEU A 60 3.15 -18.01 -8.17
CA LEU A 60 4.13 -17.54 -9.16
C LEU A 60 3.76 -16.14 -9.63
N THR A 61 4.75 -15.28 -9.73
CA THR A 61 4.68 -13.97 -10.40
C THR A 61 5.94 -13.75 -11.22
N SER A 62 6.17 -12.54 -11.71
CA SER A 62 7.36 -12.18 -12.50
C SER A 62 8.31 -11.27 -11.72
N ASP A 63 9.61 -11.56 -11.80
CA ASP A 63 10.65 -10.67 -11.31
C ASP A 63 10.83 -9.44 -12.22
N ALA A 64 11.81 -8.58 -11.90
CA ALA A 64 12.08 -7.37 -12.68
C ALA A 64 12.50 -7.65 -14.14
N ASN A 65 13.04 -8.84 -14.43
CA ASN A 65 13.42 -9.26 -15.79
C ASN A 65 12.28 -9.95 -16.54
N GLY A 66 11.15 -10.20 -15.87
CA GLY A 66 10.02 -10.96 -16.41
C GLY A 66 10.15 -12.47 -16.26
N ASP A 67 11.15 -12.95 -15.50
CA ASP A 67 11.33 -14.37 -15.23
C ASP A 67 10.40 -14.82 -14.07
N PRO A 68 9.85 -16.06 -14.11
CA PRO A 68 8.99 -16.55 -13.05
C PRO A 68 9.71 -16.67 -11.70
N ILE A 69 9.10 -16.14 -10.65
CA ILE A 69 9.59 -16.18 -9.27
C ILE A 69 8.46 -16.50 -8.29
N MET A 70 8.77 -17.17 -7.19
CA MET A 70 7.80 -17.45 -6.13
C MET A 70 7.61 -16.26 -5.19
N ALA A 71 6.36 -15.91 -4.93
CA ALA A 71 5.94 -14.96 -3.90
C ALA A 71 4.96 -15.61 -2.92
N SER A 72 4.70 -14.94 -1.81
CA SER A 72 3.65 -15.31 -0.84
C SER A 72 2.67 -14.18 -0.59
N GLY A 73 1.53 -14.52 0.01
CA GLY A 73 0.49 -13.56 0.36
C GLY A 73 -0.56 -14.17 1.27
N ALA A 74 -1.43 -13.31 1.80
CA ALA A 74 -2.57 -13.68 2.62
C ALA A 74 -3.89 -13.44 1.88
N ILE A 75 -4.85 -14.34 2.12
CA ILE A 75 -6.21 -14.24 1.60
C ILE A 75 -7.19 -14.39 2.75
N PHE A 76 -8.06 -13.41 2.97
CA PHE A 76 -9.11 -13.45 4.00
C PHE A 76 -10.47 -13.60 3.33
N ILE A 77 -11.25 -14.58 3.77
CA ILE A 77 -12.53 -14.96 3.18
C ILE A 77 -13.62 -14.90 4.23
N PRO A 78 -14.71 -14.12 4.01
CA PRO A 78 -15.90 -14.19 4.85
C PRO A 78 -16.58 -15.55 4.68
N LEU A 79 -17.01 -16.17 5.77
CA LEU A 79 -17.74 -17.43 5.73
C LEU A 79 -19.24 -17.19 5.57
N ASP A 80 -19.95 -18.22 5.10
CA ASP A 80 -21.42 -18.24 4.99
C ASP A 80 -22.05 -17.10 4.17
N PHE A 81 -21.29 -16.42 3.32
CA PHE A 81 -21.86 -15.47 2.38
C PHE A 81 -22.66 -16.20 1.29
N THR A 82 -23.79 -15.63 0.87
CA THR A 82 -24.76 -16.31 -0.02
C THR A 82 -24.85 -15.69 -1.41
N CYS A 83 -23.99 -14.72 -1.73
CA CYS A 83 -23.96 -14.01 -3.01
C CYS A 83 -22.52 -13.64 -3.39
N PRO A 84 -22.19 -13.35 -4.66
CA PRO A 84 -20.82 -13.00 -5.01
C PRO A 84 -20.30 -11.75 -4.26
N ALA A 85 -19.06 -11.78 -3.77
CA ALA A 85 -18.47 -10.74 -2.93
C ALA A 85 -17.45 -9.85 -3.69
N PRO A 86 -17.28 -8.57 -3.31
CA PRO A 86 -16.22 -7.71 -3.87
C PRO A 86 -14.84 -8.12 -3.35
N ILE A 87 -13.81 -7.84 -4.15
CA ILE A 87 -12.40 -7.98 -3.75
C ILE A 87 -11.88 -6.64 -3.21
N LEU A 88 -11.22 -6.68 -2.06
CA LEU A 88 -10.39 -5.59 -1.56
C LEU A 88 -8.93 -6.07 -1.55
N SER A 89 -8.09 -5.44 -2.34
CA SER A 89 -6.64 -5.66 -2.29
C SER A 89 -6.00 -4.62 -1.38
N TRP A 90 -5.31 -5.09 -0.34
CA TRP A 90 -4.55 -4.25 0.57
C TRP A 90 -3.05 -4.40 0.31
N GLN A 91 -2.40 -3.27 0.06
CA GLN A 91 -0.95 -3.15 -0.10
C GLN A 91 -0.33 -2.61 1.19
N HIS A 92 0.54 -3.41 1.83
CA HIS A 92 1.16 -3.02 3.09
C HIS A 92 2.26 -1.97 2.89
N GLY A 93 2.50 -1.18 3.94
CA GLY A 93 3.65 -0.28 4.04
C GLY A 93 4.96 -1.04 4.28
N THR A 94 6.05 -0.32 4.56
CA THR A 94 7.38 -0.91 4.63
C THR A 94 7.49 -2.05 5.64
N VAL A 95 7.90 -3.21 5.13
CA VAL A 95 8.31 -4.38 5.90
C VAL A 95 9.71 -4.76 5.44
N VAL A 96 10.60 -5.01 6.38
CA VAL A 96 11.97 -5.47 6.11
C VAL A 96 12.18 -6.92 6.56
N SER A 97 11.54 -7.31 7.67
CA SER A 97 11.60 -8.66 8.19
C SER A 97 10.56 -9.56 7.52
N ASP A 98 10.93 -10.77 7.13
CA ASP A 98 10.01 -11.74 6.53
C ASP A 98 8.82 -12.05 7.44
N SER A 99 9.06 -12.15 8.76
CA SER A 99 8.02 -12.37 9.77
C SER A 99 7.01 -11.21 9.90
N GLY A 100 7.34 -10.04 9.35
CA GLY A 100 6.46 -8.88 9.32
C GLY A 100 5.52 -8.86 8.11
N ALA A 101 5.78 -9.71 7.10
CA ALA A 101 4.98 -9.75 5.88
C ALA A 101 3.55 -10.24 6.18
N PRO A 102 2.53 -9.76 5.44
CA PRO A 102 1.13 -10.11 5.66
C PRO A 102 0.85 -11.61 5.85
N SER A 103 1.47 -12.48 5.06
CA SER A 103 1.22 -13.94 5.12
C SER A 103 1.87 -14.63 6.31
N GLU A 104 2.92 -14.05 6.89
CA GLU A 104 3.56 -14.56 8.13
C GLU A 104 2.94 -13.93 9.38
N ASN A 105 2.20 -12.83 9.24
CA ASN A 105 1.63 -12.05 10.33
C ASN A 105 0.09 -11.94 10.26
N ILE A 106 -0.56 -12.96 9.68
CA ILE A 106 -2.01 -13.02 9.44
C ILE A 106 -2.83 -12.73 10.70
N GLU A 107 -2.43 -13.28 11.85
CA GLU A 107 -3.18 -13.15 13.10
C GLU A 107 -3.30 -11.71 13.61
N ASN A 108 -2.38 -10.83 13.20
CA ASN A 108 -2.33 -9.44 13.62
C ASN A 108 -2.87 -8.48 12.53
N SER A 109 -3.41 -9.00 11.42
CA SER A 109 -3.92 -8.18 10.32
C SER A 109 -5.33 -7.66 10.56
N ALA A 110 -5.45 -6.56 11.30
CA ALA A 110 -6.74 -5.91 11.56
C ALA A 110 -7.48 -5.54 10.27
N ILE A 111 -6.77 -5.05 9.24
CA ILE A 111 -7.39 -4.66 7.95
C ILE A 111 -7.98 -5.85 7.21
N GLY A 112 -7.28 -7.00 7.19
CA GLY A 112 -7.75 -8.23 6.56
C GLY A 112 -8.96 -8.81 7.27
N ILE A 113 -8.87 -8.95 8.59
CA ILE A 113 -9.93 -9.50 9.43
C ILE A 113 -11.19 -8.63 9.36
N VAL A 114 -11.05 -7.32 9.58
CA VAL A 114 -12.21 -6.40 9.65
C VAL A 114 -12.87 -6.24 8.29
N SER A 115 -12.09 -6.04 7.23
CA SER A 115 -12.68 -5.88 5.89
C SER A 115 -13.37 -7.16 5.43
N ALA A 116 -12.78 -8.33 5.72
CA ALA A 116 -13.43 -9.60 5.43
C ALA A 116 -14.73 -9.78 6.23
N SER A 117 -14.73 -9.43 7.51
CA SER A 117 -15.93 -9.48 8.35
C SER A 117 -17.08 -8.61 7.85
N HIS A 118 -16.79 -7.58 7.04
CA HIS A 118 -17.79 -6.71 6.41
C HIS A 118 -18.31 -7.25 5.07
N GLY A 119 -17.73 -8.33 4.55
CA GLY A 119 -18.18 -9.00 3.33
C GLY A 119 -17.28 -8.79 2.11
N TYR A 120 -16.01 -8.39 2.29
CA TYR A 120 -15.01 -8.36 1.21
C TYR A 120 -14.19 -9.65 1.21
N ILE A 121 -13.76 -10.11 0.04
CA ILE A 121 -12.62 -11.04 -0.03
C ILE A 121 -11.35 -10.18 -0.07
N VAL A 122 -10.44 -10.39 0.88
CA VAL A 122 -9.26 -9.53 1.02
C VAL A 122 -8.01 -10.24 0.54
N PHE A 123 -7.25 -9.60 -0.34
CA PHE A 123 -5.95 -10.08 -0.80
C PHE A 123 -4.82 -9.16 -0.34
N MET A 124 -3.76 -9.75 0.21
CA MET A 124 -2.58 -9.02 0.69
C MET A 124 -1.32 -9.71 0.16
N SER A 125 -0.68 -9.11 -0.83
CA SER A 125 0.62 -9.59 -1.32
C SER A 125 1.70 -9.27 -0.30
N ASP A 126 2.65 -10.18 -0.09
CA ASP A 126 3.86 -9.88 0.68
C ASP A 126 4.87 -9.07 -0.14
N TYR A 127 4.64 -8.91 -1.45
CA TYR A 127 5.62 -8.50 -2.45
C TYR A 127 6.74 -9.53 -2.68
N LEU A 128 7.58 -9.27 -3.68
CA LEU A 128 8.76 -10.11 -3.96
C LEU A 128 9.78 -10.01 -2.83
N GLY A 129 10.47 -11.12 -2.52
CA GLY A 129 11.57 -11.15 -1.56
C GLY A 129 11.20 -10.87 -0.10
N LEU A 130 9.93 -11.04 0.26
CA LEU A 130 9.44 -10.95 1.63
C LEU A 130 8.61 -12.19 1.99
N GLY A 131 8.49 -12.45 3.29
CA GLY A 131 7.69 -13.56 3.82
C GLY A 131 8.31 -14.90 3.45
N SER A 132 7.56 -15.74 2.74
CA SER A 132 8.09 -16.99 2.17
C SER A 132 8.46 -16.86 0.68
N GLY A 133 8.46 -15.63 0.15
CA GLY A 133 8.85 -15.33 -1.23
C GLY A 133 10.36 -15.47 -1.47
N GLU A 134 10.74 -15.72 -2.73
CA GLU A 134 12.13 -15.83 -3.13
C GLU A 134 12.74 -14.44 -3.43
N GLY A 135 14.05 -14.31 -3.21
CA GLY A 135 14.83 -13.14 -3.64
C GLY A 135 14.95 -12.05 -2.57
N PHE A 136 15.47 -10.89 -3.00
CA PHE A 136 15.57 -9.69 -2.19
C PHE A 136 14.39 -8.77 -2.49
N HIS A 137 13.86 -8.09 -1.47
CA HIS A 137 12.72 -7.21 -1.66
C HIS A 137 13.05 -6.00 -2.53
N ASN A 138 12.33 -5.86 -3.65
CA ASN A 138 12.45 -4.72 -4.56
C ASN A 138 11.62 -3.53 -4.04
N TYR A 139 12.06 -2.98 -2.91
CA TYR A 139 11.40 -1.88 -2.20
C TYR A 139 11.13 -0.66 -3.09
N CYS A 140 9.87 -0.21 -3.17
CA CYS A 140 9.39 0.88 -4.03
C CYS A 140 9.77 0.72 -5.52
N HIS A 141 9.82 -0.52 -6.03
CA HIS A 141 9.97 -0.78 -7.45
C HIS A 141 8.60 -1.05 -8.10
N ALA A 142 8.10 -0.08 -8.85
CA ALA A 142 6.72 0.00 -9.34
C ALA A 142 6.30 -1.26 -10.12
N GLN A 143 7.15 -1.74 -11.03
CA GLN A 143 6.81 -2.90 -11.86
C GLN A 143 6.58 -4.16 -11.02
N THR A 144 7.48 -4.45 -10.07
CA THR A 144 7.40 -5.69 -9.28
C THR A 144 6.39 -5.62 -8.14
N GLU A 145 6.13 -4.43 -7.60
CA GLU A 145 5.01 -4.23 -6.67
C GLU A 145 3.68 -4.48 -7.38
N ALA A 146 3.51 -3.93 -8.59
CA ALA A 146 2.30 -4.14 -9.39
C ALA A 146 2.12 -5.60 -9.81
N SER A 147 3.16 -6.27 -10.33
CA SER A 147 3.04 -7.67 -10.77
C SER A 147 2.67 -8.61 -9.62
N ALA A 148 3.33 -8.48 -8.46
CA ALA A 148 3.03 -9.30 -7.29
C ALA A 148 1.59 -9.12 -6.80
N VAL A 149 1.07 -7.89 -6.82
CA VAL A 149 -0.31 -7.60 -6.44
C VAL A 149 -1.31 -8.15 -7.47
N ILE A 150 -1.10 -7.88 -8.76
CA ILE A 150 -2.00 -8.29 -9.84
C ILE A 150 -2.09 -9.82 -9.92
N ASP A 151 -0.95 -10.52 -9.87
CA ASP A 151 -0.93 -11.97 -9.97
C ASP A 151 -1.60 -12.61 -8.76
N LEU A 152 -1.44 -12.05 -7.55
CA LEU A 152 -2.20 -12.51 -6.38
C LEU A 152 -3.71 -12.26 -6.54
N ILE A 153 -4.15 -11.15 -7.11
CA ILE A 153 -5.58 -10.89 -7.33
C ILE A 153 -6.16 -11.93 -8.29
N ILE A 154 -5.47 -12.20 -9.40
CA ILE A 154 -5.92 -13.15 -10.43
C ILE A 154 -5.95 -14.58 -9.88
N GLU A 155 -4.83 -15.05 -9.31
CA GLU A 155 -4.70 -16.42 -8.83
C GLU A 155 -5.45 -16.64 -7.52
N GLY A 156 -5.50 -15.62 -6.67
CA GLY A 156 -6.33 -15.59 -5.46
C GLY A 156 -7.81 -15.74 -5.79
N ASN A 157 -8.31 -15.07 -6.84
CA ASN A 157 -9.69 -15.23 -7.27
C ASN A 157 -9.98 -16.68 -7.73
N ILE A 158 -9.09 -17.29 -8.51
CA ILE A 158 -9.23 -18.69 -8.94
C ILE A 158 -9.22 -19.64 -7.73
N PHE A 159 -8.36 -19.39 -6.75
CA PHE A 159 -8.31 -20.17 -5.52
C PHE A 159 -9.60 -20.05 -4.71
N VAL A 160 -10.11 -18.84 -4.53
CA VAL A 160 -11.38 -18.58 -3.83
C VAL A 160 -12.55 -19.29 -4.53
N GLU A 161 -12.61 -19.25 -5.87
CA GLU A 161 -13.59 -20.01 -6.66
C GLU A 161 -13.48 -21.51 -6.44
N SER A 162 -12.25 -22.04 -6.31
CA SER A 162 -12.02 -23.46 -6.04
C SER A 162 -12.53 -23.91 -4.66
N LEU A 163 -12.64 -22.98 -3.70
CA LEU A 163 -13.24 -23.20 -2.38
C LEU A 163 -14.78 -23.10 -2.40
N GLY A 164 -15.38 -22.72 -3.54
CA GLY A 164 -16.83 -22.62 -3.71
C GLY A 164 -17.41 -21.23 -3.43
N PHE A 165 -16.57 -20.20 -3.35
CA PHE A 165 -16.94 -18.80 -3.17
C PHE A 165 -16.92 -18.07 -4.52
N GLU A 166 -17.79 -17.08 -4.72
CA GLU A 166 -17.86 -16.32 -5.98
C GLU A 166 -17.51 -14.84 -5.74
N THR A 167 -16.87 -14.19 -6.71
CA THR A 167 -16.65 -12.73 -6.69
C THR A 167 -17.62 -12.01 -7.62
N ASN A 168 -17.99 -10.78 -7.27
CA ASN A 168 -18.96 -9.99 -8.05
C ASN A 168 -18.32 -9.12 -9.14
N GLY A 169 -17.00 -9.22 -9.32
CA GLY A 169 -16.22 -8.43 -10.28
C GLY A 169 -15.82 -7.04 -9.79
N GLN A 170 -16.22 -6.59 -8.61
CA GLN A 170 -15.75 -5.31 -8.06
C GLN A 170 -14.38 -5.47 -7.42
N LEU A 171 -13.40 -4.71 -7.91
CA LEU A 171 -12.04 -4.64 -7.37
C LEU A 171 -11.78 -3.29 -6.72
N PHE A 172 -11.38 -3.32 -5.45
CA PHE A 172 -10.95 -2.15 -4.69
C PHE A 172 -9.47 -2.26 -4.33
N LEU A 173 -8.69 -1.19 -4.56
CA LEU A 173 -7.24 -1.19 -4.33
C LEU A 173 -6.85 -0.11 -3.32
N MET A 174 -6.21 -0.47 -2.21
CA MET A 174 -5.76 0.52 -1.22
C MET A 174 -4.48 0.10 -0.54
N GLY A 175 -3.69 1.07 -0.12
CA GLY A 175 -2.42 0.83 0.55
C GLY A 175 -1.85 2.11 1.15
N TYR A 176 -0.94 1.95 2.11
CA TYR A 176 -0.38 3.06 2.88
C TYR A 176 1.15 3.06 2.84
N SER A 177 1.78 4.24 2.78
CA SER A 177 3.25 4.39 2.73
C SER A 177 3.82 3.76 1.45
N GLN A 178 4.79 2.83 1.53
CA GLN A 178 5.16 1.97 0.40
C GLN A 178 3.93 1.37 -0.29
N GLY A 179 2.94 0.91 0.49
CA GLY A 179 1.70 0.35 -0.04
C GLY A 179 0.90 1.35 -0.87
N GLY A 180 1.01 2.65 -0.59
CA GLY A 180 0.43 3.69 -1.44
C GLY A 180 1.09 3.74 -2.81
N HIS A 181 2.43 3.63 -2.86
CA HIS A 181 3.17 3.51 -4.12
C HIS A 181 2.79 2.22 -4.86
N ALA A 182 2.76 1.07 -4.18
CA ALA A 182 2.33 -0.19 -4.75
C ALA A 182 0.89 -0.16 -5.29
N THR A 183 -0.05 0.45 -4.57
CA THR A 183 -1.43 0.65 -5.05
C THR A 183 -1.46 1.51 -6.30
N MET A 184 -0.72 2.63 -6.33
CA MET A 184 -0.64 3.51 -7.49
C MET A 184 -0.01 2.81 -8.70
N ALA A 185 1.05 2.02 -8.49
CA ALA A 185 1.69 1.22 -9.53
C ALA A 185 0.74 0.15 -10.08
N THR A 186 -0.04 -0.49 -9.20
CA THR A 186 -1.06 -1.47 -9.58
C THR A 186 -2.16 -0.83 -10.43
N VAL A 187 -2.65 0.36 -10.04
CA VAL A 187 -3.63 1.12 -10.83
C VAL A 187 -3.06 1.42 -12.22
N LYS A 188 -1.87 2.03 -12.29
CA LYS A 188 -1.18 2.34 -13.56
C LYS A 188 -1.05 1.09 -14.42
N ALA A 189 -0.62 -0.03 -13.85
CA ALA A 189 -0.41 -1.27 -14.56
C ALA A 189 -1.71 -1.89 -15.08
N ILE A 190 -2.79 -1.90 -14.29
CA ILE A 190 -4.09 -2.44 -14.73
C ILE A 190 -4.71 -1.56 -15.83
N GLU A 191 -4.69 -0.24 -15.68
CA GLU A 191 -5.38 0.67 -16.61
C GLU A 191 -4.57 0.94 -17.88
N SER A 192 -3.23 0.87 -17.81
CA SER A 192 -2.37 1.10 -18.99
C SER A 192 -2.14 -0.15 -19.84
N ASN A 193 -2.50 -1.33 -19.34
CA ASN A 193 -2.33 -2.61 -20.04
C ASN A 193 -3.68 -3.29 -20.24
N ASP A 194 -3.80 -4.16 -21.25
CA ASP A 194 -5.03 -4.95 -21.52
C ASP A 194 -5.16 -6.12 -20.52
N ILE A 195 -5.12 -5.80 -19.23
CA ILE A 195 -5.32 -6.74 -18.13
C ILE A 195 -6.82 -6.83 -17.89
N ASN A 196 -7.36 -8.05 -17.91
CA ASN A 196 -8.80 -8.31 -17.74
C ASN A 196 -9.24 -8.16 -16.26
N LEU A 197 -8.98 -6.99 -15.68
CA LEU A 197 -9.40 -6.57 -14.34
C LEU A 197 -9.98 -5.14 -14.46
N GLU A 198 -11.12 -4.90 -13.82
CA GLU A 198 -11.77 -3.58 -13.81
C GLU A 198 -11.74 -3.02 -12.39
N ILE A 199 -11.08 -1.88 -12.21
CA ILE A 199 -10.99 -1.23 -10.90
C ILE A 199 -12.29 -0.48 -10.63
N THR A 200 -12.94 -0.78 -9.51
CA THR A 200 -14.15 -0.08 -9.06
C THR A 200 -13.80 1.24 -8.38
N ALA A 201 -12.80 1.23 -7.49
CA ALA A 201 -12.23 2.42 -6.90
C ALA A 201 -10.85 2.13 -6.31
N SER A 202 -10.02 3.17 -6.20
CA SER A 202 -8.69 3.08 -5.59
C SER A 202 -8.46 4.15 -4.52
N ALA A 203 -7.66 3.81 -3.51
CA ALA A 203 -7.24 4.73 -2.47
C ALA A 203 -5.75 4.56 -2.11
N PRO A 204 -4.84 5.11 -2.92
CA PRO A 204 -3.41 5.22 -2.59
C PRO A 204 -3.22 6.25 -1.48
N MET A 205 -2.53 5.89 -0.41
CA MET A 205 -2.41 6.72 0.79
C MET A 205 -0.96 6.93 1.19
N ALA A 206 -0.57 8.19 1.41
CA ALA A 206 0.76 8.59 1.85
C ALA A 206 1.91 7.89 1.10
N GLY A 207 1.74 7.63 -0.21
CA GLY A 207 2.74 6.94 -1.03
C GLY A 207 3.74 7.90 -1.69
N PRO A 208 4.99 7.48 -1.88
CA PRO A 208 6.00 8.28 -2.56
C PRO A 208 5.83 8.24 -4.09
N TYR A 209 4.74 8.80 -4.63
CA TYR A 209 4.40 8.73 -6.06
C TYR A 209 5.38 9.46 -6.99
N SER A 210 6.08 10.47 -6.48
CA SER A 210 7.13 11.21 -7.18
C SER A 210 8.47 10.89 -6.51
N MET A 211 8.98 9.70 -6.83
CA MET A 211 10.24 9.17 -6.32
C MET A 211 11.42 10.09 -6.68
N SER A 212 11.46 10.60 -7.91
CA SER A 212 12.61 11.36 -8.43
C SER A 212 12.66 12.83 -8.05
N GLU A 213 11.53 13.41 -7.58
CA GLU A 213 11.42 14.82 -7.23
C GLU A 213 10.95 15.01 -5.79
N ALA A 214 9.69 14.75 -5.48
CA ALA A 214 9.14 15.03 -4.14
C ALA A 214 9.82 14.17 -3.06
N GLN A 215 9.95 12.86 -3.28
CA GLN A 215 10.57 11.98 -2.30
C GLN A 215 12.09 12.16 -2.25
N ALA A 216 12.76 12.28 -3.40
CA ALA A 216 14.20 12.54 -3.45
C ALA A 216 14.61 13.85 -2.75
N SER A 217 13.72 14.85 -2.69
CA SER A 217 13.98 16.10 -1.95
C SER A 217 14.19 15.87 -0.44
N MET A 218 13.66 14.77 0.11
CA MET A 218 13.77 14.43 1.53
C MET A 218 15.17 13.94 1.94
N LEU A 219 16.06 13.66 0.98
CA LEU A 219 17.44 13.28 1.29
C LEU A 219 18.13 14.32 2.19
N ASN A 220 17.80 15.60 2.01
CA ASN A 220 18.37 16.72 2.76
C ASN A 220 17.44 17.22 3.89
N THR A 221 16.59 16.36 4.42
CA THR A 221 15.69 16.67 5.53
C THR A 221 15.96 15.76 6.71
N VAL A 222 15.71 16.26 7.93
CA VAL A 222 15.80 15.41 9.13
C VAL A 222 14.74 14.32 9.00
N TYR A 223 15.17 13.07 9.07
CA TYR A 223 14.36 11.95 8.64
C TYR A 223 14.14 10.96 9.78
N PRO A 224 12.90 10.77 10.26
CA PRO A 224 12.62 9.93 11.43
C PRO A 224 12.97 8.45 11.24
N ASN A 225 12.90 7.94 10.02
CA ASN A 225 13.17 6.53 9.71
C ASN A 225 14.26 6.40 8.62
N PRO A 226 15.53 6.75 8.92
CA PRO A 226 16.59 6.88 7.92
C PRO A 226 16.89 5.59 7.14
N GLY A 227 16.51 4.42 7.66
CA GLY A 227 16.65 3.13 7.00
C GLY A 227 15.89 3.00 5.67
N TYR A 228 14.87 3.83 5.40
CA TYR A 228 14.19 3.80 4.10
C TYR A 228 15.13 4.14 2.92
N PHE A 229 16.08 5.05 3.11
CA PHE A 229 17.02 5.43 2.04
C PHE A 229 17.93 4.27 1.59
N PRO A 230 18.72 3.61 2.48
CA PRO A 230 19.52 2.47 2.08
C PRO A 230 18.66 1.33 1.52
N TYR A 231 17.42 1.15 1.99
CA TYR A 231 16.54 0.14 1.41
C TYR A 231 16.25 0.39 -0.08
N VAL A 232 15.89 1.62 -0.46
CA VAL A 232 15.69 1.99 -1.88
C VAL A 232 16.99 1.79 -2.66
N LEU A 233 18.12 2.24 -2.13
CA LEU A 233 19.43 2.11 -2.77
C LEU A 233 19.77 0.64 -3.07
N PHE A 234 19.60 -0.25 -2.09
CA PHE A 234 19.90 -1.68 -2.22
C PHE A 234 18.91 -2.39 -3.15
N ALA A 235 17.62 -2.10 -3.02
CA ALA A 235 16.59 -2.61 -3.91
C ALA A 235 16.85 -2.22 -5.37
N TYR A 236 17.20 -0.96 -5.60
CA TYR A 236 17.43 -0.47 -6.96
C TYR A 236 18.76 -0.98 -7.52
N GLN A 237 19.79 -1.16 -6.69
CA GLN A 237 20.98 -1.89 -7.15
C GLN A 237 20.64 -3.35 -7.51
N ASN A 238 19.78 -4.02 -6.74
CA ASN A 238 19.34 -5.39 -7.04
C ASN A 238 18.60 -5.48 -8.39
N VAL A 239 17.76 -4.49 -8.69
CA VAL A 239 16.97 -4.43 -9.93
C VAL A 239 17.79 -3.97 -11.13
N TYR A 240 18.47 -2.82 -11.02
CA TYR A 240 19.10 -2.13 -12.15
C TYR A 240 20.57 -2.49 -12.34
N GLY A 241 21.24 -2.94 -11.28
CA GLY A 241 22.61 -3.46 -11.33
C GLY A 241 23.71 -2.43 -11.61
N ASN A 242 23.38 -1.14 -11.72
CA ASN A 242 24.26 -0.10 -12.23
C ASN A 242 24.31 1.18 -11.39
N LEU A 243 23.79 1.16 -10.15
CA LEU A 243 23.83 2.33 -9.28
C LEU A 243 25.24 2.54 -8.72
N TYR A 244 25.94 1.46 -8.38
CA TYR A 244 27.32 1.48 -7.90
C TYR A 244 28.05 0.17 -8.20
N ASP A 245 29.38 0.21 -8.23
CA ASP A 245 30.22 -0.99 -8.33
C ASP A 245 30.46 -1.62 -6.94
N ASN A 246 30.68 -0.79 -5.92
CA ASN A 246 30.83 -1.20 -4.52
C ASN A 246 29.96 -0.30 -3.62
N ILE A 247 29.42 -0.86 -2.53
CA ILE A 247 28.55 -0.09 -1.62
C ILE A 247 29.30 1.12 -1.02
N GLY A 248 30.60 0.97 -0.72
CA GLY A 248 31.44 2.07 -0.23
C GLY A 248 31.69 3.20 -1.25
N ASP A 249 31.29 3.05 -2.51
CA ASP A 249 31.32 4.14 -3.51
C ASP A 249 30.14 5.12 -3.30
N VAL A 250 29.08 4.69 -2.61
CA VAL A 250 27.85 5.48 -2.38
C VAL A 250 27.57 5.73 -0.90
N LEU A 251 27.86 4.78 0.00
CA LEU A 251 27.69 4.93 1.44
C LEU A 251 29.03 5.17 2.14
N LYS A 252 29.06 6.12 3.06
CA LYS A 252 30.23 6.41 3.90
C LYS A 252 30.56 5.19 4.78
N PRO A 253 31.81 5.07 5.27
CA PRO A 253 32.23 3.93 6.08
C PRO A 253 31.27 3.62 7.22
N GLU A 254 31.07 2.33 7.50
CA GLU A 254 30.19 1.76 8.53
C GLU A 254 28.71 1.75 8.14
N PHE A 255 28.23 2.78 7.43
CA PHE A 255 26.91 2.70 6.78
C PHE A 255 26.90 1.70 5.60
N ASP A 256 28.05 1.44 4.98
CA ASP A 256 28.20 0.44 3.91
C ASP A 256 28.00 -1.01 4.39
N ASN A 257 28.09 -1.27 5.70
CA ASN A 257 27.79 -2.57 6.30
C ASN A 257 26.28 -2.84 6.45
N LEU A 258 25.42 -1.83 6.30
CA LEU A 258 23.98 -1.94 6.56
C LEU A 258 23.27 -2.95 5.65
N PHE A 259 23.83 -3.28 4.48
CA PHE A 259 23.22 -4.23 3.55
C PHE A 259 22.93 -5.59 4.22
N GLU A 260 23.79 -6.03 5.13
CA GLU A 260 23.61 -7.30 5.86
C GLU A 260 22.35 -7.31 6.74
N MET A 261 21.80 -6.15 7.10
CA MET A 261 20.58 -6.05 7.92
C MET A 261 19.28 -6.12 7.10
N TYR A 262 19.35 -6.08 5.76
CA TYR A 262 18.18 -6.19 4.88
C TYR A 262 17.95 -7.64 4.41
N ASP A 263 18.33 -8.62 5.23
CA ASP A 263 18.30 -10.05 4.91
C ASP A 263 16.99 -10.75 5.27
N GLY A 264 15.95 -10.01 5.68
CA GLY A 264 14.68 -10.56 6.13
C GLY A 264 14.60 -10.82 7.64
N THR A 265 15.68 -10.63 8.40
CA THR A 265 15.68 -10.95 9.85
C THR A 265 15.49 -9.75 10.78
N TYR A 266 15.91 -8.55 10.35
CA TYR A 266 15.85 -7.34 11.17
C TYR A 266 14.57 -6.54 10.92
N SER A 267 14.11 -5.88 11.98
CA SER A 267 13.07 -4.85 11.88
C SER A 267 13.65 -3.51 11.42
N MET A 268 12.81 -2.66 10.83
CA MET A 268 13.21 -1.29 10.51
C MET A 268 13.61 -0.48 11.76
N SER A 269 13.04 -0.80 12.93
CA SER A 269 13.46 -0.18 14.20
C SER A 269 14.91 -0.50 14.53
N GLU A 270 15.33 -1.77 14.42
CA GLU A 270 16.71 -2.19 14.69
C GLU A 270 17.69 -1.57 13.69
N ILE A 271 17.29 -1.47 12.41
CA ILE A 271 18.08 -0.81 11.37
C ILE A 271 18.26 0.68 11.68
N ASN A 272 17.19 1.38 12.05
CA ASN A 272 17.26 2.80 12.41
C ASN A 272 18.13 3.02 13.66
N GLU A 273 18.03 2.14 14.66
CA GLU A 273 18.89 2.17 15.84
C GLU A 273 20.37 2.00 15.49
N GLU A 274 20.71 1.10 14.56
CA GLU A 274 22.08 0.95 14.08
C GLU A 274 22.57 2.19 13.33
N ILE A 275 21.73 2.77 12.47
CA ILE A 275 22.06 4.02 11.76
C ILE A 275 22.36 5.15 12.74
N TRP A 276 21.52 5.35 13.76
CA TRP A 276 21.75 6.38 14.78
C TRP A 276 22.99 6.10 15.62
N SER A 277 23.26 4.83 15.93
CA SER A 277 24.49 4.41 16.62
C SER A 277 25.74 4.74 15.81
N ILE A 278 25.74 4.47 14.50
CA ILE A 278 26.84 4.84 13.59
C ILE A 278 26.99 6.37 13.54
N ALA A 279 25.88 7.09 13.34
CA ALA A 279 25.87 8.55 13.25
C ALA A 279 26.47 9.23 14.49
N ASP A 280 26.04 8.83 15.69
CA ASP A 280 26.51 9.38 16.96
C ASP A 280 27.98 9.00 17.22
N ASN A 281 28.30 7.70 17.18
CA ASN A 281 29.61 7.22 17.63
C ASN A 281 30.76 7.53 16.67
N ILE A 282 30.47 7.67 15.37
CA ILE A 282 31.50 7.77 14.32
C ILE A 282 31.52 9.15 13.70
N TYR A 283 30.36 9.77 13.53
CA TYR A 283 30.21 11.04 12.83
C TYR A 283 29.85 12.22 13.77
N ASP A 284 29.56 11.98 15.06
CA ASP A 284 29.16 13.00 16.05
C ASP A 284 27.89 13.75 15.60
N ILE A 285 26.92 13.02 15.04
CA ILE A 285 25.63 13.54 14.55
C ILE A 285 24.48 12.97 15.38
N ASP A 286 23.76 13.85 16.07
CA ASP A 286 22.53 13.52 16.81
C ASP A 286 21.38 13.20 15.84
N SER A 287 20.50 12.25 16.20
CA SER A 287 19.33 11.86 15.41
C SER A 287 18.39 13.03 15.09
N GLU A 288 18.31 14.05 15.95
CA GLU A 288 17.51 15.26 15.70
C GLU A 288 18.07 16.14 14.56
N ASN A 289 19.32 15.90 14.14
CA ASN A 289 19.97 16.63 13.05
C ASN A 289 20.33 15.73 11.86
N PHE A 290 20.04 14.43 11.95
CA PHE A 290 20.45 13.44 10.98
C PHE A 290 19.58 13.48 9.72
N THR A 291 20.23 13.49 8.56
CA THR A 291 19.61 13.42 7.24
C THR A 291 20.16 12.23 6.46
N PRO A 292 19.43 11.68 5.47
CA PRO A 292 19.96 10.64 4.59
C PRO A 292 21.27 11.02 3.89
N LEU A 293 21.50 12.32 3.59
CA LEU A 293 22.78 12.79 3.03
C LEU A 293 23.98 12.52 3.93
N ASP A 294 23.78 12.41 5.24
CA ASP A 294 24.88 12.13 6.17
C ASP A 294 25.46 10.73 5.93
N MET A 295 24.70 9.80 5.35
CA MET A 295 25.18 8.47 4.95
C MET A 295 25.88 8.46 3.59
N ILE A 296 25.59 9.41 2.70
CA ILE A 296 26.03 9.35 1.29
C ILE A 296 27.44 9.92 1.14
N VAL A 297 28.27 9.26 0.33
CA VAL A 297 29.58 9.78 -0.08
C VAL A 297 29.41 11.09 -0.87
N ASP A 298 30.10 12.15 -0.45
CA ASP A 298 29.92 13.51 -0.97
C ASP A 298 30.08 13.60 -2.51
N ASP A 299 31.07 12.90 -3.08
CA ASP A 299 31.32 12.90 -4.52
C ASP A 299 30.16 12.23 -5.30
N TYR A 300 29.61 11.13 -4.79
CA TYR A 300 28.44 10.46 -5.38
C TYR A 300 27.22 11.39 -5.38
N TYR A 301 26.98 12.10 -4.27
CA TYR A 301 25.87 13.07 -4.21
C TYR A 301 26.09 14.27 -5.13
N ALA A 302 27.32 14.78 -5.25
CA ALA A 302 27.65 15.85 -6.18
C ALA A 302 27.43 15.44 -7.65
N ASP A 303 27.79 14.20 -8.01
CA ASP A 303 27.53 13.63 -9.32
C ASP A 303 26.01 13.48 -9.54
N TYR A 304 25.27 12.93 -8.57
CA TYR A 304 23.80 12.86 -8.61
C TYR A 304 23.12 14.22 -8.84
N GLN A 305 23.65 15.29 -8.24
CA GLN A 305 23.10 16.64 -8.42
C GLN A 305 23.45 17.26 -9.78
N SER A 306 24.60 16.93 -10.35
CA SER A 306 25.11 17.59 -11.56
C SER A 306 24.87 16.82 -12.86
N ASP A 307 24.62 15.51 -12.77
CA ASP A 307 24.35 14.63 -13.90
C ASP A 307 22.87 14.24 -13.96
N GLU A 308 22.15 14.77 -14.95
CA GLU A 308 20.76 14.38 -15.24
C GLU A 308 20.64 12.90 -15.67
N SER A 309 21.74 12.29 -16.13
CA SER A 309 21.83 10.88 -16.50
C SER A 309 22.39 9.97 -15.40
N HIS A 310 22.53 10.49 -14.18
CA HIS A 310 23.01 9.70 -13.04
C HIS A 310 22.15 8.44 -12.84
N PRO A 311 22.73 7.22 -12.72
CA PRO A 311 21.95 5.97 -12.69
C PRO A 311 20.87 5.93 -11.61
N PHE A 312 21.17 6.39 -10.39
CA PHE A 312 20.18 6.45 -9.31
C PHE A 312 19.02 7.40 -9.62
N ARG A 313 19.26 8.51 -10.32
CA ARG A 313 18.21 9.44 -10.74
C ARG A 313 17.29 8.79 -11.76
N LEU A 314 17.86 8.12 -12.76
CA LEU A 314 17.10 7.42 -13.78
C LEU A 314 16.26 6.30 -13.16
N ALA A 315 16.83 5.55 -12.23
CA ALA A 315 16.10 4.51 -11.49
C ALA A 315 14.91 5.10 -10.69
N LEU A 316 15.09 6.23 -10.00
CA LEU A 316 13.97 6.92 -9.32
C LEU A 316 12.90 7.39 -10.33
N GLN A 317 13.30 7.92 -11.48
CA GLN A 317 12.38 8.38 -12.52
C GLN A 317 11.56 7.25 -13.14
N GLU A 318 12.15 6.06 -13.32
CA GLU A 318 11.43 4.88 -13.81
C GLU A 318 10.35 4.38 -12.82
N ASN A 319 10.45 4.79 -11.54
CA ASN A 319 9.48 4.49 -10.49
C ASN A 319 8.61 5.69 -10.11
N ASP A 320 8.63 6.76 -10.90
CA ASP A 320 7.60 7.80 -10.78
C ASP A 320 6.25 7.26 -11.26
N LEU A 321 5.19 7.62 -10.54
CA LEU A 321 3.81 7.18 -10.77
C LEU A 321 2.87 8.38 -10.95
N ILE A 322 3.37 9.43 -11.60
CA ILE A 322 2.63 10.67 -11.89
C ILE A 322 2.43 10.90 -13.40
N ASP A 323 2.87 9.95 -14.22
CA ASP A 323 2.95 10.00 -15.69
C ASP A 323 1.85 9.17 -16.39
N PHE A 324 0.70 8.99 -15.75
CA PHE A 324 -0.49 8.36 -16.34
C PHE A 324 -1.76 9.07 -15.87
N ILE A 325 -2.92 8.78 -16.46
CA ILE A 325 -4.20 9.34 -16.03
C ILE A 325 -5.06 8.20 -15.49
N PRO A 326 -5.52 8.26 -14.23
CA PRO A 326 -6.39 7.22 -13.69
C PRO A 326 -7.75 7.22 -14.38
N GLU A 327 -8.22 6.02 -14.72
CA GLU A 327 -9.49 5.78 -15.43
C GLU A 327 -10.61 5.27 -14.51
N SER A 328 -10.34 5.11 -13.21
CA SER A 328 -11.30 4.71 -12.18
C SER A 328 -11.37 5.75 -11.04
N PRO A 329 -12.47 5.78 -10.24
CA PRO A 329 -12.58 6.63 -9.06
C PRO A 329 -11.39 6.47 -8.11
N MET A 330 -10.77 7.59 -7.72
CA MET A 330 -9.55 7.60 -6.93
C MET A 330 -9.60 8.61 -5.78
N ARG A 331 -9.16 8.17 -4.61
CA ARG A 331 -8.87 9.05 -3.47
C ARG A 331 -7.41 8.98 -3.07
N LEU A 332 -6.69 10.07 -3.24
CA LEU A 332 -5.39 10.25 -2.61
C LEU A 332 -5.63 10.74 -1.18
N LEU A 333 -5.09 10.04 -0.18
CA LEU A 333 -5.17 10.47 1.22
C LEU A 333 -3.76 10.66 1.78
N HIS A 334 -3.50 11.81 2.38
CA HIS A 334 -2.18 12.11 2.95
C HIS A 334 -2.31 13.19 4.04
N CYS A 335 -1.37 13.27 4.96
CA CYS A 335 -1.33 14.30 6.00
C CYS A 335 -0.17 15.26 5.76
N ASN A 336 -0.41 16.56 5.86
CA ASN A 336 0.64 17.56 5.65
C ASN A 336 1.70 17.61 6.77
N GLY A 337 1.47 16.92 7.90
CA GLY A 337 2.43 16.77 8.99
C GLY A 337 3.37 15.57 8.84
N ASP A 338 3.28 14.84 7.74
CA ASP A 338 4.09 13.66 7.47
C ASP A 338 5.56 14.04 7.20
N ALA A 339 6.47 13.34 7.89
CA ALA A 339 7.92 13.58 7.83
C ALA A 339 8.69 12.37 7.27
N ASP A 340 7.99 11.29 6.88
CA ASP A 340 8.57 10.10 6.25
C ASP A 340 8.28 10.10 4.75
N VAL A 341 7.06 10.46 4.35
CA VAL A 341 6.70 10.62 2.94
C VAL A 341 6.22 12.04 2.71
N SER A 342 6.91 12.76 1.83
CA SER A 342 6.60 14.16 1.55
C SER A 342 5.14 14.29 1.09
N TYR A 343 4.38 15.17 1.74
CA TYR A 343 3.01 15.51 1.32
C TYR A 343 2.96 15.99 -0.14
N GLU A 344 4.05 16.58 -0.63
CA GLU A 344 4.19 17.02 -2.01
C GLU A 344 4.03 15.87 -3.02
N ASN A 345 4.32 14.61 -2.64
CA ASN A 345 4.03 13.45 -3.51
C ASN A 345 2.56 13.42 -3.92
N ALA A 346 1.64 13.53 -2.94
CA ALA A 346 0.21 13.47 -3.20
C ALA A 346 -0.28 14.72 -3.96
N VAL A 347 0.32 15.89 -3.68
CA VAL A 347 0.03 17.14 -4.41
C VAL A 347 0.46 17.04 -5.87
N MET A 348 1.66 16.54 -6.15
CA MET A 348 2.18 16.35 -7.50
C MET A 348 1.35 15.34 -8.29
N ALA A 349 1.04 14.17 -7.69
CA ALA A 349 0.17 13.18 -8.32
C ALA A 349 -1.20 13.77 -8.65
N TYR A 350 -1.85 14.44 -7.69
CA TYR A 350 -3.14 15.10 -7.92
C TYR A 350 -3.07 16.14 -9.05
N ASN A 351 -2.05 17.00 -9.05
CA ASN A 351 -1.88 18.04 -10.06
C ASN A 351 -1.58 17.47 -11.46
N ALA A 352 -0.90 16.33 -11.54
CA ALA A 352 -0.65 15.63 -12.79
C ALA A 352 -1.94 15.04 -13.38
N PHE A 353 -2.80 14.46 -12.53
CA PHE A 353 -4.01 13.75 -12.96
C PHE A 353 -5.23 14.67 -13.16
N ALA A 354 -5.48 15.60 -12.23
CA ALA A 354 -6.72 16.36 -12.15
C ALA A 354 -7.12 17.15 -13.41
N PRO A 355 -6.20 17.71 -14.21
CA PRO A 355 -6.57 18.38 -15.46
C PRO A 355 -7.17 17.44 -16.53
N PHE A 356 -6.95 16.13 -16.40
CA PHE A 356 -7.31 15.12 -17.40
C PHE A 356 -8.25 14.03 -16.89
N ALA A 357 -8.46 13.93 -15.57
CA ALA A 357 -9.33 12.94 -14.95
C ALA A 357 -10.78 13.02 -15.46
N THR A 358 -11.32 11.87 -15.87
CA THR A 358 -12.73 11.74 -16.30
C THR A 358 -13.63 11.16 -15.22
N GLU A 359 -13.05 10.52 -14.20
CA GLU A 359 -13.73 9.95 -13.03
C GLU A 359 -13.53 10.81 -11.76
N GLU A 360 -14.14 10.41 -10.64
CA GLU A 360 -13.93 11.07 -9.34
C GLU A 360 -12.45 11.00 -8.95
N LEU A 361 -11.79 12.15 -8.83
CA LEU A 361 -10.44 12.27 -8.28
C LEU A 361 -10.44 13.29 -7.13
N VAL A 362 -10.05 12.84 -5.94
CA VAL A 362 -9.99 13.70 -4.74
C VAL A 362 -8.66 13.52 -4.01
N LEU A 363 -8.01 14.63 -3.68
CA LEU A 363 -6.93 14.67 -2.70
C LEU A 363 -7.50 15.10 -1.34
N LEU A 364 -7.30 14.26 -0.32
CA LEU A 364 -7.72 14.50 1.05
C LEU A 364 -6.50 14.77 1.94
N ASP A 365 -6.46 15.94 2.59
CA ASP A 365 -5.46 16.31 3.59
C ASP A 365 -5.98 15.98 5.00
N GLY A 366 -5.39 14.98 5.67
CA GLY A 366 -5.69 14.60 7.05
C GLY A 366 -5.20 15.61 8.10
N GLY A 367 -4.48 16.65 7.68
CA GLY A 367 -3.96 17.71 8.53
C GLY A 367 -2.58 17.41 9.10
N ASN A 368 -2.25 18.06 10.21
CA ASN A 368 -0.92 18.01 10.82
C ASN A 368 -0.75 16.78 11.74
N LEU A 369 -0.84 15.59 11.14
CA LEU A 369 -0.52 14.30 11.77
C LEU A 369 0.79 13.78 11.18
N ASN A 370 1.61 13.10 12.00
CA ASN A 370 2.81 12.41 11.50
C ASN A 370 2.41 11.17 10.68
N HIS A 371 3.40 10.50 10.09
CA HIS A 371 3.19 9.34 9.21
C HIS A 371 2.39 8.21 9.87
N SER A 372 2.70 7.87 11.13
CA SER A 372 2.01 6.78 11.83
C SER A 372 0.59 7.16 12.26
N ASP A 373 0.41 8.37 12.80
CA ASP A 373 -0.90 8.88 13.26
C ASP A 373 -1.87 9.08 12.08
N CYS A 374 -1.34 9.41 10.89
CA CYS A 374 -2.14 9.58 9.68
C CYS A 374 -2.68 8.24 9.12
N ALA A 375 -1.99 7.12 9.39
CA ALA A 375 -2.29 5.83 8.79
C ALA A 375 -3.71 5.35 9.10
N LEU A 376 -4.09 5.30 10.39
CA LEU A 376 -5.38 4.78 10.81
C LEU A 376 -6.55 5.59 10.22
N VAL A 377 -6.43 6.92 10.23
CA VAL A 377 -7.45 7.82 9.69
C VAL A 377 -7.61 7.63 8.19
N SER A 378 -6.48 7.51 7.47
CA SER A 378 -6.47 7.30 6.02
C SER A 378 -7.12 5.96 5.65
N ILE A 379 -6.73 4.88 6.34
CA ILE A 379 -7.26 3.53 6.11
C ILE A 379 -8.78 3.48 6.33
N ILE A 380 -9.26 4.04 7.44
CA ILE A 380 -10.71 4.09 7.72
C ILE A 380 -11.43 4.91 6.65
N SER A 381 -10.88 6.06 6.25
CA SER A 381 -11.49 6.92 5.22
C SER A 381 -11.56 6.23 3.85
N ALA A 382 -10.51 5.52 3.44
CA ALA A 382 -10.47 4.72 2.22
C ALA A 382 -11.50 3.58 2.26
N LYS A 383 -11.59 2.85 3.37
CA LYS A 383 -12.57 1.77 3.52
C LYS A 383 -14.01 2.27 3.46
N LEU A 384 -14.31 3.38 4.14
CA LEU A 384 -15.63 4.01 4.09
C LEU A 384 -15.96 4.55 2.68
N PHE A 385 -14.96 4.98 1.91
CA PHE A 385 -15.14 5.33 0.50
C PHE A 385 -15.55 4.11 -0.33
N PHE A 386 -14.85 2.98 -0.19
CA PHE A 386 -15.19 1.74 -0.91
C PHE A 386 -16.58 1.21 -0.57
N ASP A 387 -16.99 1.31 0.70
CA ASP A 387 -18.34 0.92 1.13
C ASP A 387 -19.46 1.72 0.44
N THR A 388 -19.16 2.89 -0.14
CA THR A 388 -20.15 3.64 -0.96
C THR A 388 -20.35 3.09 -2.36
N TYR A 389 -19.43 2.26 -2.85
CA TYR A 389 -19.47 1.63 -4.18
C TYR A 389 -19.76 0.13 -4.10
N ALA A 390 -19.44 -0.53 -2.98
CA ALA A 390 -19.50 -1.97 -2.85
C ALA A 390 -20.93 -2.54 -2.81
N ASN A 391 -21.16 -3.58 -3.61
CA ASN A 391 -22.37 -4.40 -3.58
C ASN A 391 -22.14 -5.60 -2.63
N LEU A 392 -22.46 -5.41 -1.35
CA LEU A 392 -22.30 -6.43 -0.30
C LEU A 392 -23.58 -7.29 -0.16
N CYS A 393 -23.42 -8.58 0.18
CA CYS A 393 -24.55 -9.50 0.33
C CYS A 393 -25.50 -9.12 1.46
N ASN A 394 -24.93 -8.89 2.65
CA ASN A 394 -25.60 -8.18 3.71
C ASN A 394 -25.01 -6.77 3.70
N PRO A 395 -25.78 -5.73 3.32
CA PRO A 395 -25.25 -4.39 3.40
C PRO A 395 -24.85 -4.13 4.85
N THR A 396 -23.61 -3.73 5.04
CA THR A 396 -23.17 -3.14 6.29
C THR A 396 -24.00 -1.89 6.50
N PHE A 397 -25.05 -1.98 7.32
CA PHE A 397 -25.88 -0.82 7.61
C PHE A 397 -25.04 0.12 8.46
N LEU A 398 -24.55 1.21 7.85
CA LEU A 398 -24.26 2.42 8.59
C LEU A 398 -25.58 2.86 9.20
N ASN A 399 -25.79 2.44 10.44
CA ASN A 399 -27.01 2.68 11.17
C ASN A 399 -27.16 4.21 11.31
N GLU A 400 -28.05 4.83 10.53
CA GLU A 400 -28.63 6.14 10.89
C GLU A 400 -29.48 5.93 12.14
N LEU A 401 -28.81 5.83 13.30
CA LEU A 401 -29.43 5.57 14.59
C LEU A 401 -30.22 6.80 15.03
N ASN A 402 -31.47 6.86 14.60
CA ASN A 402 -32.47 7.74 15.20
C ASN A 402 -33.00 7.13 16.51
N SER A 403 -32.63 7.70 17.65
CA SER A 403 -33.58 8.10 18.70
C SER A 403 -32.88 8.83 19.86
N ASN A 404 -33.27 10.08 20.07
CA ASN A 404 -32.83 11.02 21.13
C ASN A 404 -31.39 11.56 21.05
N GLN A 405 -31.05 12.18 19.92
CA GLN A 405 -29.77 12.86 19.75
C GLN A 405 -29.94 14.37 19.63
N TYR A 406 -28.99 15.10 20.19
CA TYR A 406 -28.77 16.49 19.87
C TYR A 406 -27.39 16.67 19.24
N LEU A 407 -27.32 17.59 18.28
CA LEU A 407 -26.12 17.93 17.55
C LEU A 407 -25.06 18.48 18.51
N VAL A 408 -23.88 17.86 18.55
CA VAL A 408 -22.73 18.30 19.36
C VAL A 408 -21.80 19.18 18.56
N ASN A 409 -21.43 18.73 17.36
CA ASN A 409 -20.50 19.45 16.48
C ASN A 409 -20.79 19.17 15.01
N ILE A 410 -20.28 20.05 14.14
CA ILE A 410 -20.26 19.84 12.71
C ILE A 410 -18.80 19.86 12.29
N PHE A 411 -18.39 18.88 11.51
CA PHE A 411 -17.06 18.74 10.97
C PHE A 411 -17.12 18.78 9.45
N ASP A 412 -16.04 19.20 8.80
CA ASP A 412 -15.87 18.95 7.38
C ASP A 412 -15.39 17.51 7.16
N VAL A 413 -15.18 17.14 5.90
CA VAL A 413 -14.72 15.80 5.52
C VAL A 413 -13.37 15.39 6.13
N PHE A 414 -12.68 16.33 6.78
CA PHE A 414 -11.37 16.17 7.39
C PHE A 414 -11.43 16.20 8.93
N GLY A 415 -12.62 16.21 9.52
CA GLY A 415 -12.76 16.23 10.98
C GLY A 415 -12.48 17.58 11.63
N ARG A 416 -12.48 18.69 10.87
CA ARG A 416 -12.27 20.05 11.41
C ARG A 416 -13.60 20.72 11.77
N PRO A 417 -13.72 21.42 12.92
CA PRO A 417 -14.98 22.07 13.31
C PRO A 417 -15.43 23.14 12.32
N VAL A 418 -16.69 23.05 11.87
CA VAL A 418 -17.28 23.95 10.88
C VAL A 418 -18.10 25.03 11.56
N ILE A 419 -17.59 26.26 11.51
CA ILE A 419 -18.26 27.44 12.09
C ILE A 419 -19.32 28.00 11.12
N LYS A 420 -19.15 27.77 9.81
CA LYS A 420 -20.05 28.26 8.76
C LYS A 420 -20.17 27.22 7.65
N GLN A 421 -21.41 26.85 7.31
CA GLN A 421 -21.68 25.83 6.32
C GLN A 421 -21.82 26.51 4.94
N GLU A 422 -20.90 26.20 4.03
CA GLU A 422 -20.94 26.72 2.66
C GLU A 422 -21.78 25.80 1.76
N PRO A 423 -22.49 26.33 0.74
CA PRO A 423 -23.25 25.54 -0.23
C PRO A 423 -22.38 24.49 -0.93
N ASN A 424 -22.97 23.36 -1.30
CA ASN A 424 -22.32 22.25 -2.02
C ASN A 424 -21.08 21.65 -1.35
N THR A 425 -20.89 21.92 -0.06
CA THR A 425 -19.78 21.38 0.72
C THR A 425 -20.29 20.22 1.58
N LEU A 426 -19.50 19.15 1.64
CA LEU A 426 -19.81 17.95 2.42
C LEU A 426 -19.39 18.15 3.88
N PHE A 427 -20.31 17.90 4.80
CA PHE A 427 -20.10 18.03 6.24
C PHE A 427 -20.58 16.78 6.99
N PHE A 428 -19.96 16.54 8.13
CA PHE A 428 -20.30 15.51 9.10
C PHE A 428 -20.91 16.15 10.34
N LYS A 429 -22.15 15.80 10.70
CA LYS A 429 -22.79 16.28 11.94
C LYS A 429 -22.63 15.22 13.02
N VAL A 430 -21.83 15.50 14.04
CA VAL A 430 -21.61 14.57 15.16
C VAL A 430 -22.60 14.86 16.28
N HIS A 431 -23.26 13.82 16.74
CA HIS A 431 -24.31 13.84 17.76
C HIS A 431 -23.80 13.35 19.11
N SER A 432 -24.59 13.60 20.15
CA SER A 432 -24.24 13.36 21.57
C SER A 432 -23.94 11.91 21.96
N ASN A 433 -24.19 10.96 21.06
CA ASN A 433 -23.90 9.54 21.26
C ASN A 433 -22.83 9.02 20.28
N GLY A 434 -22.11 9.90 19.57
CA GLY A 434 -21.09 9.53 18.59
C GLY A 434 -21.62 9.29 17.17
N PHE A 435 -22.93 9.38 16.93
CA PHE A 435 -23.51 9.25 15.59
C PHE A 435 -23.14 10.41 14.67
N VAL A 436 -22.99 10.18 13.36
CA VAL A 436 -22.48 11.17 12.39
C VAL A 436 -23.40 11.28 11.15
N ASP A 437 -24.10 12.40 10.94
CA ASP A 437 -24.85 12.63 9.67
C ASP A 437 -23.91 13.09 8.57
N LYS A 438 -24.08 12.55 7.36
CA LYS A 438 -23.49 13.10 6.13
C LYS A 438 -24.45 14.15 5.53
N VAL A 439 -24.04 15.42 5.46
CA VAL A 439 -24.89 16.51 4.96
C VAL A 439 -24.21 17.28 3.83
N ILE A 440 -24.89 17.36 2.68
CA ILE A 440 -24.57 18.30 1.60
C ILE A 440 -25.64 19.39 1.60
N LEU A 441 -25.24 20.63 1.82
CA LEU A 441 -26.17 21.77 1.73
C LEU A 441 -26.39 22.15 0.26
N ASN A 442 -27.54 21.77 -0.28
CA ASN A 442 -28.00 22.24 -1.59
C ASN A 442 -28.93 23.45 -1.38
N TYR A 443 -28.70 24.56 -2.09
CA TYR A 443 -29.63 25.70 -2.16
C TYR A 443 -30.46 25.67 -3.43
#